data_AF-H2ZPA9-F1
#
_entry.id   AF-H2ZPA9-F1
#
_cell.length_a   1.000
_cell.length_b   1.000
_cell.length_c   1.000
_cell.angle_alpha   90.00
_cell.angle_beta   90.00
_cell.angle_gamma   90.00
#
_symmetry.space_group_name_H-M   'P 1'
#
loop_
_entity.id
_entity.type
_entity.pdbx_description
1 polymer ?
#
loop_
_entity_poly.entity_id
_entity_poly.type
_entity_poly.pdbx_seq_one_letter_code
_entity_poly.pdbx_strand_id
1 'polypeptide(L)'
;MGRVNMNEVNGFVTNSARNDLPIFAVRHRLIEEITKSETVIIIGETASGKTTQIPQFLYNCGLHKNGLIACTQPRRVAAITIAQRVAHEMDTKVGEKVGFCVRFDDSTSSQTRIKYMTDGMLLRESIGDRLLKKYS
;
A
#
# COMPACT_ATOMS: atom_id res chain seq x y z
N MET A 1 -37.15 -14.11 17.56
CA MET A 1 -36.80 -13.25 16.41
C MET A 1 -35.33 -12.86 16.55
N GLY A 2 -34.42 -13.67 15.98
CA GLY A 2 -32.97 -13.46 16.13
C GLY A 2 -32.52 -12.21 15.36
N ARG A 3 -31.82 -11.30 16.04
CA ARG A 3 -31.17 -10.15 15.39
C ARG A 3 -29.99 -10.69 14.57
N VAL A 4 -30.09 -10.59 13.26
CA VAL A 4 -28.98 -10.86 12.34
C VAL A 4 -27.93 -9.77 12.55
N ASN A 5 -26.70 -10.16 12.91
CA ASN A 5 -25.56 -9.25 13.03
C ASN A 5 -25.15 -8.79 11.62
N MET A 6 -25.33 -7.50 11.33
CA MET A 6 -25.01 -6.87 10.05
C MET A 6 -23.51 -6.77 9.71
N ASN A 7 -22.63 -7.42 10.48
CA ASN A 7 -21.17 -7.35 10.30
C ASN A 7 -20.60 -8.43 9.35
N GLU A 8 -21.42 -9.32 8.78
CA GLU A 8 -20.94 -10.42 7.92
C GLU A 8 -20.82 -10.07 6.43
N VAL A 9 -21.09 -8.84 6.00
CA VAL A 9 -21.16 -8.51 4.54
C VAL A 9 -19.82 -8.05 3.94
N ASN A 10 -18.76 -7.91 4.73
CA ASN A 10 -17.49 -7.40 4.22
C ASN A 10 -16.36 -8.37 4.58
N GLY A 11 -15.96 -9.20 3.61
CA GLY A 11 -14.87 -10.17 3.69
C GLY A 11 -13.49 -9.53 3.87
N PHE A 12 -13.28 -8.82 4.98
CA PHE A 12 -12.00 -8.25 5.37
C PHE A 12 -11.32 -9.14 6.39
N VAL A 13 -10.03 -9.40 6.15
CA VAL A 13 -9.23 -10.36 6.91
C VAL A 13 -8.85 -9.72 8.25
N THR A 14 -9.01 -10.49 9.34
CA THR A 14 -8.62 -10.11 10.70
C THR A 14 -7.11 -9.95 10.84
N ASN A 15 -6.66 -9.24 11.88
CA ASN A 15 -5.24 -9.04 12.16
C ASN A 15 -4.45 -10.37 12.27
N SER A 16 -5.10 -11.44 12.72
CA SER A 16 -4.52 -12.79 12.81
C SER A 16 -4.12 -13.34 11.44
N ALA A 17 -4.99 -13.25 10.43
CA ALA A 17 -4.72 -13.83 9.12
C ALA A 17 -3.78 -12.99 8.25
N ARG A 18 -3.38 -11.78 8.70
CA ARG A 18 -2.22 -11.06 8.11
C ARG A 18 -0.88 -11.70 8.48
N ASN A 19 -0.78 -12.21 9.71
CA ASN A 19 0.45 -12.84 10.20
C ASN A 19 0.70 -14.19 9.52
N ASP A 20 -0.35 -14.81 8.97
CA ASP A 20 -0.28 -16.07 8.23
C ASP A 20 0.17 -15.89 6.78
N LEU A 21 0.27 -14.65 6.28
CA LEU A 21 0.73 -14.39 4.92
C LEU A 21 2.22 -14.74 4.78
N PRO A 22 2.64 -15.42 3.69
CA PRO A 22 4.04 -15.80 3.47
C PRO A 22 5.04 -14.64 3.61
N ILE A 23 4.65 -13.43 3.18
CA ILE A 23 5.52 -12.25 3.28
C ILE A 23 5.80 -11.82 4.72
N PHE A 24 4.92 -12.15 5.67
CA PHE A 24 5.08 -11.78 7.07
C PHE A 24 6.22 -12.55 7.72
N ALA A 25 6.35 -13.85 7.41
CA ALA A 25 7.42 -14.71 7.93
C ALA A 25 8.83 -14.20 7.58
N VAL A 26 8.98 -13.48 6.47
CA VAL A 26 10.25 -12.93 6.00
C VAL A 26 10.41 -11.42 6.22
N ARG A 27 9.49 -10.79 6.97
CA ARG A 27 9.43 -9.32 7.15
C ARG A 27 10.76 -8.72 7.61
N HIS A 28 11.41 -9.31 8.62
CA HIS A 28 12.65 -8.78 9.18
C HIS A 28 13.78 -8.76 8.15
N ARG A 29 13.99 -9.89 7.47
CA ARG A 29 14.97 -10.00 6.39
C ARG A 29 14.66 -9.02 5.27
N LEU A 30 13.39 -8.87 4.88
CA LEU A 30 12.98 -7.95 3.82
C LEU A 30 13.34 -6.49 4.16
N ILE A 31 13.07 -6.05 5.39
CA ILE A 31 13.43 -4.69 5.83
C ILE A 31 14.95 -4.50 5.89
N GLU A 32 15.69 -5.51 6.34
CA GLU A 32 17.15 -5.47 6.39
C GLU A 32 17.76 -5.30 4.98
N GLU A 33 17.31 -6.09 4.01
CA GLU A 33 17.80 -6.00 2.61
C GLU A 33 17.45 -4.65 1.98
N ILE A 34 16.22 -4.15 2.19
CA ILE A 34 15.79 -2.84 1.67
C ILE A 34 16.58 -1.69 2.30
N THR A 35 16.99 -1.82 3.56
CA THR A 35 17.78 -0.77 4.23
C THR A 35 19.23 -0.75 3.75
N LYS A 36 19.76 -1.90 3.32
CA LYS A 36 21.16 -2.03 2.86
C LYS A 36 21.36 -1.72 1.37
N SER A 37 20.29 -1.76 0.57
CA SER A 37 20.37 -1.72 -0.88
C SER A 37 19.43 -0.65 -1.45
N GLU A 38 19.93 0.14 -2.41
CA GLU A 38 19.10 1.14 -3.12
C GLU A 38 18.00 0.49 -3.98
N THR A 39 18.19 -0.77 -4.40
CA THR A 39 17.22 -1.51 -5.21
C THR A 39 17.19 -2.97 -4.79
N VAL A 40 16.00 -3.50 -4.55
CA VAL A 40 15.76 -4.90 -4.18
C VAL A 40 14.69 -5.50 -5.09
N ILE A 41 14.96 -6.68 -5.64
CA ILE A 41 13.99 -7.45 -6.42
C ILE A 41 13.32 -8.47 -5.51
N ILE A 42 12.00 -8.36 -5.35
CA ILE A 42 11.21 -9.24 -4.48
C ILE A 42 10.32 -10.13 -5.36
N ILE A 43 10.55 -11.44 -5.30
CA ILE A 43 9.78 -12.45 -6.04
C ILE A 43 8.94 -13.25 -5.05
N GLY A 44 7.69 -13.49 -5.41
CA GLY A 44 6.81 -14.38 -4.65
C GLY A 44 5.49 -14.56 -5.38
N GLU A 45 4.75 -15.62 -5.08
CA GLU A 45 3.49 -15.95 -5.75
C GLU A 45 2.39 -14.89 -5.52
N THR A 46 1.37 -14.86 -6.37
CA THR A 46 0.16 -14.04 -6.11
C THR A 46 -0.46 -14.43 -4.75
N ALA A 47 -1.14 -13.50 -4.09
CA ALA A 47 -1.73 -13.68 -2.76
C ALA A 47 -0.74 -13.90 -1.59
N SER A 48 0.58 -13.90 -1.83
CA SER A 48 1.60 -13.90 -0.75
C SER A 48 1.59 -12.65 0.15
N GLY A 49 0.83 -11.60 -0.22
CA GLY A 49 0.70 -10.36 0.55
C GLY A 49 1.67 -9.24 0.14
N LYS A 50 2.44 -9.37 -0.94
CA LYS A 50 3.45 -8.37 -1.35
C LYS A 50 2.89 -6.94 -1.43
N THR A 51 1.90 -6.72 -2.29
CA THR A 51 1.38 -5.38 -2.59
C THR A 51 0.61 -4.75 -1.42
N THR A 52 0.09 -5.57 -0.50
CA THR A 52 -0.64 -5.09 0.68
C THR A 52 0.29 -4.86 1.87
N GLN A 53 1.21 -5.78 2.16
CA GLN A 53 1.99 -5.75 3.42
C GLN A 53 3.32 -5.01 3.30
N ILE A 54 4.04 -5.09 2.17
CA ILE A 54 5.35 -4.43 2.04
C ILE A 54 5.24 -2.92 2.31
N PRO A 55 4.29 -2.17 1.71
CA PRO A 55 4.16 -0.74 1.97
C PRO A 55 3.86 -0.42 3.44
N GLN A 56 3.09 -1.28 4.12
CA GLN A 56 2.82 -1.15 5.55
C GLN A 56 4.09 -1.38 6.38
N PHE A 57 4.93 -2.35 6.01
CA PHE A 57 6.21 -2.58 6.68
C PHE A 57 7.16 -1.39 6.53
N LEU A 58 7.29 -0.86 5.31
CA LEU A 58 8.11 0.34 5.02
C LEU A 58 7.59 1.55 5.80
N TYR A 59 6.28 1.72 5.85
CA TYR A 59 5.64 2.77 6.63
C TYR A 59 5.98 2.64 8.13
N ASN A 60 5.78 1.46 8.71
CA ASN A 60 6.01 1.19 10.14
C ASN A 60 7.49 1.31 10.55
N CYS A 61 8.41 1.02 9.64
CA CYS A 61 9.85 1.21 9.86
C CYS A 61 10.31 2.66 9.67
N GLY A 62 9.41 3.56 9.27
CA GLY A 62 9.72 4.98 9.10
C GLY A 62 10.57 5.29 7.85
N LEU A 63 10.58 4.40 6.86
CA LEU A 63 11.28 4.63 5.59
C LEU A 63 10.60 5.70 4.71
N HIS A 64 9.40 6.15 5.09
CA HIS A 64 8.66 7.24 4.46
C HIS A 64 8.95 8.62 5.07
N LYS A 65 9.94 8.77 5.96
CA LYS A 65 10.14 10.04 6.69
C LYS A 65 10.43 11.23 5.78
N ASN A 66 11.02 10.99 4.62
CA ASN A 66 11.41 12.03 3.66
C ASN A 66 10.40 12.19 2.51
N GLY A 67 9.32 11.39 2.45
CA GLY A 67 8.41 11.39 1.32
C GLY A 67 7.32 10.32 1.37
N LEU A 68 6.58 10.18 0.28
CA LEU A 68 5.52 9.20 0.09
C LEU A 68 6.10 7.85 -0.34
N ILE A 69 5.49 6.76 0.10
CA ILE A 69 5.68 5.43 -0.50
C ILE A 69 4.75 5.33 -1.72
N ALA A 70 5.33 5.21 -2.91
CA ALA A 70 4.56 4.95 -4.15
C ALA A 70 4.39 3.44 -4.36
N CYS A 71 3.17 3.03 -4.70
CA CYS A 71 2.88 1.67 -5.14
C CYS A 71 2.12 1.73 -6.46
N THR A 72 2.80 1.47 -7.58
CA THR A 72 2.14 1.48 -8.88
C THR A 72 1.43 0.17 -9.16
N GLN A 73 0.31 0.22 -9.88
CA GLN A 73 -0.48 -0.92 -10.33
C GLN A 73 -0.90 -0.71 -11.79
N PRO A 74 -0.80 -1.72 -12.66
CA PRO A 74 -1.13 -1.55 -14.09
C PRO A 74 -2.63 -1.34 -14.33
N ARG A 75 -3.49 -1.68 -13.35
CA ARG A 75 -4.95 -1.60 -13.46
C ARG A 75 -5.52 -0.63 -12.45
N ARG A 76 -6.41 0.26 -12.90
CA ARG A 76 -7.12 1.24 -12.04
C ARG A 76 -7.85 0.55 -10.89
N VAL A 77 -8.59 -0.51 -11.18
CA VAL A 77 -9.34 -1.27 -10.16
C VAL A 77 -8.41 -1.81 -9.08
N ALA A 78 -7.22 -2.30 -9.45
CA ALA A 78 -6.25 -2.80 -8.47
C ALA A 78 -5.71 -1.68 -7.57
N ALA A 79 -5.36 -0.52 -8.12
CA ALA A 79 -4.89 0.61 -7.31
C ALA A 79 -5.94 1.05 -6.26
N ILE A 80 -7.21 1.15 -6.68
CA ILE A 80 -8.31 1.59 -5.83
C ILE A 80 -8.60 0.55 -4.74
N THR A 81 -8.83 -0.72 -5.13
CA THR A 81 -9.27 -1.75 -4.17
C THR A 81 -8.16 -2.14 -3.19
N ILE A 82 -6.89 -2.12 -3.62
CA ILE A 82 -5.76 -2.34 -2.72
C ILE A 82 -5.62 -1.17 -1.74
N ALA A 83 -5.77 0.08 -2.17
CA ALA A 83 -5.73 1.22 -1.25
C ALA A 83 -6.85 1.16 -0.21
N GLN A 84 -8.08 0.83 -0.62
CA GLN A 84 -9.21 0.61 0.29
C GLN A 84 -8.91 -0.49 1.31
N ARG A 85 -8.37 -1.61 0.82
CA ARG A 85 -8.00 -2.74 1.66
C ARG A 85 -6.92 -2.39 2.68
N VAL A 86 -5.88 -1.69 2.25
CA VAL A 86 -4.74 -1.32 3.09
C VAL A 86 -5.12 -0.22 4.08
N ALA A 87 -5.98 0.72 3.68
CA ALA A 87 -6.56 1.72 4.59
C ALA A 87 -7.33 1.05 5.74
N HIS A 88 -8.19 0.07 5.42
CA HIS A 88 -8.90 -0.74 6.41
C HIS A 88 -7.93 -1.52 7.32
N GLU A 89 -6.92 -2.17 6.75
CA GLU A 89 -5.89 -2.89 7.51
C GLU A 89 -5.08 -1.99 8.47
N MET A 90 -4.94 -0.71 8.14
CA MET A 90 -4.24 0.29 8.93
C MET A 90 -5.17 1.15 9.81
N ASP A 91 -6.45 0.78 9.91
CA ASP A 91 -7.48 1.49 10.69
C ASP A 91 -7.53 3.00 10.36
N THR A 92 -7.56 3.33 9.07
CA THR A 92 -7.62 4.70 8.55
C THR A 92 -8.62 4.77 7.40
N LYS A 93 -9.08 5.98 7.05
CA LYS A 93 -9.90 6.17 5.85
C LYS A 93 -9.03 6.35 4.62
N VAL A 94 -9.53 5.92 3.46
CA VAL A 94 -8.88 6.24 2.18
C VAL A 94 -8.83 7.76 2.01
N GLY A 95 -7.66 8.28 1.62
CA GLY A 95 -7.39 9.71 1.51
C GLY A 95 -6.73 10.31 2.75
N GLU A 96 -6.72 9.60 3.89
CA GLU A 96 -5.91 9.96 5.06
C GLU A 96 -4.50 9.38 4.90
N LYS A 97 -4.07 8.44 5.76
CA LYS A 97 -2.71 7.86 5.74
C LYS A 97 -2.44 7.02 4.49
N VAL A 98 -3.48 6.38 3.95
CA VAL A 98 -3.42 5.56 2.73
C VAL A 98 -4.36 6.17 1.70
N GLY A 99 -3.89 6.35 0.47
CA GLY A 99 -4.69 6.95 -0.60
C GLY A 99 -4.39 6.33 -1.95
N PHE A 100 -5.17 6.72 -2.96
CA PHE A 100 -4.91 6.34 -4.34
C PHE A 100 -5.00 7.50 -5.33
N CYS A 101 -4.34 7.36 -6.47
CA CYS A 101 -4.42 8.30 -7.57
C CYS A 101 -4.45 7.55 -8.91
N VAL A 102 -5.57 7.65 -9.62
CA VAL A 102 -5.75 7.09 -10.96
C VAL A 102 -6.23 8.21 -11.89
N ARG A 103 -6.27 7.94 -13.20
CA ARG A 103 -6.74 8.95 -14.15
C ARG A 103 -8.17 9.39 -13.79
N PHE A 104 -8.35 10.70 -13.61
CA PHE A 104 -9.61 11.38 -13.26
C PHE A 104 -10.15 11.11 -11.84
N ASP A 105 -9.39 10.46 -10.96
CA ASP A 105 -9.82 10.19 -9.59
C ASP A 105 -8.61 10.13 -8.64
N ASP A 106 -8.55 11.06 -7.69
CA ASP A 106 -7.47 11.19 -6.72
C ASP A 106 -8.08 11.31 -5.32
N SER A 107 -7.85 10.29 -4.50
CA SER A 107 -8.19 10.25 -3.08
C SER A 107 -6.91 10.23 -2.27
N THR A 108 -6.23 11.38 -2.22
CA THR A 108 -5.05 11.63 -1.38
C THR A 108 -5.18 12.98 -0.65
N SER A 109 -4.41 13.15 0.42
CA SER A 109 -4.30 14.40 1.16
C SER A 109 -2.86 14.65 1.61
N SER A 110 -2.63 15.77 2.31
CA SER A 110 -1.35 16.06 2.97
C SER A 110 -0.98 15.03 4.05
N GLN A 111 -1.94 14.23 4.53
CA GLN A 111 -1.72 13.15 5.50
C GLN A 111 -1.31 11.83 4.85
N THR A 112 -1.50 11.69 3.54
CA THR A 112 -1.15 10.45 2.83
C THR A 112 0.32 10.16 2.93
N ARG A 113 0.67 8.90 3.20
CA ARG A 113 2.04 8.38 3.26
C ARG A 113 2.24 7.14 2.41
N ILE A 114 1.17 6.37 2.16
CA ILE A 114 1.18 5.27 1.19
C ILE A 114 0.21 5.65 0.06
N LYS A 115 0.72 5.78 -1.16
CA LYS A 115 -0.04 6.17 -2.35
C LYS A 115 -0.04 5.05 -3.38
N TYR A 116 -1.20 4.41 -3.57
CA TYR A 116 -1.40 3.47 -4.67
C TYR A 116 -1.79 4.23 -5.94
N MET A 117 -1.21 3.91 -7.09
CA MET A 117 -1.53 4.65 -8.31
C MET A 117 -1.37 3.80 -9.56
N THR A 118 -1.89 4.25 -10.69
CA THR A 118 -1.53 3.61 -11.97
C THR A 118 -0.17 4.08 -12.46
N ASP A 119 0.53 3.23 -13.22
CA ASP A 119 1.86 3.55 -13.80
C ASP A 119 1.84 4.89 -14.56
N GLY A 120 0.76 5.15 -15.32
CA GLY A 120 0.59 6.40 -16.07
C GLY A 120 0.46 7.66 -15.20
N MET A 121 0.02 7.54 -13.93
CA MET A 121 -0.02 8.67 -13.00
C MET A 121 1.39 8.98 -12.48
N LEU A 122 2.18 7.96 -12.13
CA LEU A 122 3.58 8.16 -11.73
C LEU A 122 4.40 8.76 -12.89
N LEU A 123 4.22 8.22 -14.10
CA LEU A 123 4.87 8.74 -15.30
C LEU A 123 4.50 10.22 -15.52
N ARG A 124 3.22 10.58 -15.38
CA ARG A 124 2.78 11.98 -15.49
C ARG A 124 3.43 12.87 -14.43
N GLU A 125 3.52 12.42 -13.18
CA GLU A 125 4.21 13.17 -12.12
C GLU A 125 5.71 13.35 -12.44
N SER A 126 6.37 12.33 -12.99
CA SER A 126 7.79 12.39 -13.37
C SER A 126 8.10 13.40 -14.49
N ILE A 127 7.12 13.74 -15.33
CA ILE A 127 7.27 14.80 -16.34
C ILE A 127 7.42 16.16 -15.66
N GLY A 128 6.68 16.40 -14.57
CA GLY A 128 6.74 17.65 -13.80
C GLY A 128 7.88 17.68 -12.78
N ASP A 129 8.19 16.54 -12.16
CA ASP A 129 9.30 16.37 -11.23
C ASP A 129 10.10 15.12 -11.59
N ARG A 130 11.14 15.31 -12.41
CA ARG A 130 12.00 14.22 -12.91
C ARG A 130 12.74 13.45 -11.82
N LEU A 131 12.93 14.07 -10.66
CA LEU A 131 13.61 13.44 -9.53
C LEU A 131 12.63 12.80 -8.54
N LEU A 132 11.32 12.94 -8.78
CA LEU A 132 10.26 12.37 -7.93
C LEU A 132 10.49 12.68 -6.44
N LYS A 133 10.89 13.91 -6.12
CA LYS A 133 11.30 14.35 -4.77
C LYS A 133 10.22 14.23 -3.70
N LYS A 134 8.97 14.04 -4.12
CA LYS A 134 7.84 13.77 -3.23
C LYS A 134 7.87 12.36 -2.63
N TYR A 135 8.66 11.45 -3.18
CA TYR A 135 8.69 10.04 -2.81
C TYR A 135 9.99 9.68 -2.07
N SER A 136 9.93 8.65 -1.23
CA SER A 136 11.04 8.16 -0.42
C SER A 136 11.07 6.64 -0.36
#